data_AF-A0A3C0BVD1-F1
#
_entry.id   AF-A0A3C0BVD1-F1
#
_cell.length_a   1.000
_cell.length_b   1.000
_cell.length_c   1.000
_cell.angle_alpha   90.00
_cell.angle_beta   90.00
_cell.angle_gamma   90.00
#
_symmetry.space_group_name_H-M   'P 1'
#
loop_
_entity.id
_entity.type
_entity.pdbx_description
1 polymer ?
#
loop_
_entity_poly.entity_id
_entity_poly.type
_entity_poly.pdbx_seq_one_letter_code
_entity_poly.pdbx_strand_id
1 'polypeptide(L)' 'LLAEEKALTRERDRLSAERRALPWVKVEKTYVFDTADGKKTLAELFGGKSQLLVYHFMLGPGWEEGCPSCSYLADHFDGA' A
#
# COMPACT_ATOMS: atom_id res chain seq x y z
N LEU A 1 22.10 21.22 -14.54
CA LEU A 1 21.68 20.50 -13.31
C LEU A 1 20.21 20.74 -12.95
N LEU A 2 19.79 21.87 -12.33
CA LEU A 2 18.38 22.04 -11.91
C LEU A 2 17.35 21.83 -13.03
N ALA A 3 17.66 22.28 -14.25
CA ALA A 3 16.78 22.08 -15.40
C ALA A 3 16.63 20.58 -15.76
N GLU A 4 17.72 19.82 -15.70
CA GLU A 4 17.75 18.38 -15.98
C GLU A 4 17.03 17.58 -14.89
N GLU A 5 17.20 17.94 -13.61
CA GLU A 5 16.49 17.32 -12.48
C GLU A 5 14.97 17.53 -12.57
N LYS A 6 14.56 18.74 -12.98
CA LYS A 6 13.14 19.04 -13.24
C LYS A 6 12.60 18.23 -14.43
N ALA A 7 13.41 18.03 -15.47
CA ALA A 7 13.02 17.20 -16.61
C ALA A 7 12.81 15.74 -16.16
N LEU A 8 13.73 15.18 -15.38
CA LEU A 8 13.61 13.82 -14.83
C LEU A 8 12.34 13.65 -13.97
N THR A 9 12.04 14.65 -13.13
CA THR A 9 10.83 14.63 -12.29
C THR A 9 9.56 14.58 -13.15
N ARG A 10 9.47 15.41 -14.19
CA ARG A 10 8.31 15.42 -15.11
C ARG A 10 8.16 14.10 -15.85
N GLU A 11 9.26 13.48 -16.26
CA GLU A 11 9.24 12.17 -16.92
C GLU A 11 8.74 11.06 -15.99
N ARG A 12 9.19 11.07 -14.72
CA ARG A 12 8.67 10.15 -13.69
C ARG A 12 7.17 10.35 -13.47
N ASP A 13 6.72 11.59 -13.43
CA ASP A 13 5.31 11.92 -13.22
C ASP A 13 4.44 11.46 -14.40
N ARG A 14 4.94 11.64 -15.64
CA ARG A 14 4.33 11.11 -16.86
C ARG A 14 4.18 9.59 -16.80
N LEU A 15 5.26 8.87 -16.52
CA LEU A 15 5.24 7.41 -16.42
C LEU A 15 4.29 6.94 -15.30
N SER A 16 4.24 7.65 -14.18
CA SER A 16 3.34 7.33 -13.08
C SER A 16 1.87 7.52 -13.46
N ALA A 17 1.56 8.55 -14.27
CA ALA A 17 0.22 8.76 -14.80
C ALA A 17 -0.18 7.66 -15.79
N GLU A 18 0.71 7.28 -16.70
CA GLU A 18 0.50 6.17 -17.63
C GLU A 18 0.24 4.85 -16.89
N ARG A 19 1.00 4.56 -15.83
CA ARG A 19 0.78 3.38 -14.98
C ARG A 19 -0.60 3.36 -14.31
N ARG A 20 -1.09 4.51 -13.82
CA ARG A 20 -2.44 4.63 -13.23
C ARG A 20 -3.55 4.51 -14.28
N ALA A 21 -3.25 4.81 -15.54
CA ALA A 21 -4.18 4.69 -16.67
C ALA A 21 -4.22 3.28 -17.29
N LEU A 22 -3.37 2.34 -16.82
CA LEU A 22 -3.41 0.95 -17.29
C LEU A 22 -4.81 0.34 -17.07
N PRO A 23 -5.25 -0.56 -17.97
CA PRO A 23 -6.56 -1.20 -17.85
C PRO A 23 -6.75 -1.89 -16.51
N TRP A 24 -7.93 -1.70 -15.93
CA TRP A 24 -8.30 -2.32 -14.67
C TRP A 24 -8.69 -3.78 -14.92
N VAL A 25 -8.20 -4.68 -14.06
CA VAL A 25 -8.59 -6.09 -14.09
C VAL A 25 -9.54 -6.32 -12.93
N LYS A 26 -10.69 -6.91 -13.24
CA LYS A 26 -11.67 -7.29 -12.21
C LYS A 26 -11.10 -8.42 -11.37
N VAL A 27 -11.12 -8.25 -10.06
CA VAL A 27 -10.77 -9.29 -9.10
C VAL A 27 -12.00 -10.21 -8.94
N GLU A 28 -11.99 -11.34 -9.63
CA GLU A 28 -13.08 -12.33 -9.55
C GLU A 28 -12.99 -13.20 -8.29
N LYS A 29 -11.77 -13.39 -7.76
CA LYS A 29 -11.56 -14.21 -6.57
C LYS A 29 -12.06 -13.48 -5.33
N THR A 30 -12.93 -14.13 -4.56
CA THR A 30 -13.31 -13.66 -3.23
C THR A 30 -12.18 -13.96 -2.25
N TYR A 31 -11.35 -12.97 -1.97
CA TYR A 31 -10.31 -13.05 -0.95
C TYR A 31 -10.90 -12.78 0.43
N VAL A 32 -10.50 -13.59 1.41
CA VAL A 32 -10.89 -13.46 2.80
C VAL A 32 -9.62 -13.34 3.65
N PHE A 33 -9.63 -12.38 4.58
CA PHE A 33 -8.52 -12.02 5.45
C PHE A 33 -8.95 -12.14 6.90
N ASP A 34 -8.02 -12.49 7.77
CA ASP A 34 -8.20 -12.41 9.22
C ASP A 34 -7.99 -10.97 9.68
N THR A 35 -8.89 -10.47 10.52
CA THR A 35 -8.84 -9.12 11.11
C THR A 35 -9.16 -9.19 12.59
N ALA A 36 -8.96 -8.09 13.32
CA ALA A 36 -9.28 -8.02 14.74
C ALA A 36 -10.78 -8.30 15.04
N ASP A 37 -11.68 -7.98 14.10
CA ASP A 37 -13.13 -8.19 14.25
C ASP A 37 -13.60 -9.53 13.63
N GLY A 38 -12.67 -10.45 13.32
CA GLY A 38 -12.95 -11.69 12.60
C GLY A 38 -12.63 -11.61 11.11
N LYS A 39 -13.19 -12.53 10.32
CA LYS A 39 -12.89 -12.65 8.88
C LYS A 39 -13.60 -11.56 8.07
N LYS A 40 -12.88 -10.92 7.14
CA LYS A 40 -13.41 -9.91 6.21
C LYS A 40 -12.97 -10.21 4.78
N THR A 41 -13.81 -9.88 3.81
CA THR A 41 -13.48 -9.93 2.38
C THR A 41 -12.60 -8.75 1.96
N LEU A 42 -11.93 -8.84 0.80
CA LEU A 42 -11.15 -7.72 0.25
C LEU A 42 -11.97 -6.43 0.14
N ALA A 43 -13.24 -6.53 -0.28
CA ALA A 43 -14.12 -5.37 -0.42
C ALA A 43 -14.47 -4.75 0.94
N GLU A 44 -14.71 -5.58 1.96
CA GLU A 44 -15.01 -5.10 3.32
C GLU A 44 -13.82 -4.39 3.98
N LEU A 45 -12.58 -4.69 3.59
CA LEU A 45 -11.40 -3.96 4.08
C LEU A 45 -11.39 -2.48 3.69
N PHE A 46 -12.10 -2.08 2.63
CA PHE A 46 -12.25 -0.67 2.26
C PHE A 46 -13.16 0.09 3.22
N GLY A 47 -14.08 -0.61 3.92
CA GLY A 47 -15.12 0.01 4.73
C GLY A 47 -15.88 1.08 3.92
N GLY A 48 -15.96 2.31 4.46
CA GLY A 48 -16.57 3.46 3.78
C GLY A 48 -15.62 4.29 2.92
N LYS A 49 -14.42 3.78 2.57
CA LYS A 49 -13.38 4.52 1.82
C LYS A 49 -13.27 4.01 0.39
N SER A 50 -12.82 4.87 -0.52
CA SER A 50 -12.57 4.52 -1.92
C SER A 50 -11.17 3.96 -2.19
N GLN A 51 -10.30 3.97 -1.19
CA GLN A 51 -8.90 3.54 -1.29
C GLN A 51 -8.51 2.68 -0.09
N LEU A 52 -7.75 1.64 -0.36
CA LEU A 52 -7.15 0.74 0.63
C LEU A 52 -5.62 0.81 0.47
N LEU A 53 -4.92 1.17 1.55
CA LEU A 53 -3.46 1.09 1.61
C LEU A 53 -3.08 -0.26 2.21
N VAL A 54 -2.17 -0.98 1.54
CA VAL A 54 -1.64 -2.26 2.04
C VAL A 54 -0.15 -2.09 2.32
N TYR A 55 0.24 -2.33 3.57
CA TYR A 55 1.64 -2.35 3.97
C TYR A 55 2.05 -3.77 4.35
N HIS A 56 3.20 -4.21 3.83
CA HIS A 56 3.75 -5.53 4.15
C HIS A 56 4.61 -5.41 5.40
N PHE A 57 4.01 -5.76 6.54
CA PHE A 57 4.71 -5.78 7.81
C PHE A 57 5.44 -7.10 7.99
N MET A 58 6.76 -7.05 8.17
CA MET A 58 7.58 -8.24 8.28
C MET A 58 7.64 -8.74 9.73
N LEU A 59 7.14 -9.97 9.94
CA LEU A 59 7.32 -10.74 11.16
C LEU A 59 8.09 -12.02 10.81
N GLY A 60 9.38 -12.04 11.13
CA GLY A 60 10.25 -13.17 10.83
C GLY A 60 9.86 -14.42 11.63
N PRO A 61 10.17 -15.64 11.13
CA PRO A 61 9.96 -16.86 11.90
C PRO A 61 10.66 -16.81 13.25
N GLY A 62 9.90 -17.06 14.33
CA GLY A 62 10.41 -17.05 15.71
C GLY A 62 10.61 -15.65 16.31
N TRP A 63 10.18 -14.58 15.63
CA TRP A 63 10.23 -13.24 16.19
C TRP A 63 9.01 -13.00 17.08
N GLU A 64 9.25 -12.49 18.29
CA GLU A 64 8.19 -12.02 19.19
C GLU A 64 7.69 -10.63 18.75
N GLU A 65 8.58 -9.80 18.19
CA GLU A 65 8.31 -8.43 17.77
C GLU A 65 8.51 -8.22 16.27
N GLY A 66 7.87 -7.18 15.74
CA GLY A 66 7.98 -6.79 14.34
C GLY A 66 9.36 -6.29 13.89
N CYS A 67 9.61 -6.30 12.58
CA CYS A 67 10.80 -5.66 12.02
C CYS A 67 10.90 -4.19 12.45
N PRO A 68 12.04 -3.72 13.00
CA PRO A 68 12.17 -2.35 13.52
C PRO A 68 11.81 -1.26 12.51
N SER A 69 12.20 -1.43 11.24
CA SER A 69 11.86 -0.48 10.17
C SER A 69 10.36 -0.51 9.83
N CYS A 70 9.73 -1.69 9.91
CA CYS A 70 8.30 -1.82 9.70
C CYS A 70 7.50 -1.20 10.84
N SER A 71 7.91 -1.44 12.09
CA SER A 71 7.30 -0.83 13.27
C SER A 71 7.44 0.69 13.22
N TYR A 72 8.65 1.19 12.95
CA TYR A 72 8.90 2.62 12.77
C TYR A 72 7.97 3.24 11.73
N LEU A 73 7.83 2.65 10.55
CA LEU A 73 6.89 3.18 9.54
C LEU A 73 5.43 3.13 10.02
N ALA A 74 5.02 2.04 10.68
CA ALA A 74 3.67 1.85 11.16
C ALA A 74 3.27 2.89 12.21
N ASP A 75 4.20 3.25 13.10
CA ASP A 75 4.02 4.29 14.12
C ASP A 75 3.75 5.69 13.53
N HIS A 76 4.06 5.90 12.24
CA HIS A 76 3.89 7.17 11.54
C HIS A 76 2.70 7.19 10.56
N PHE A 77 1.89 6.12 10.45
CA PHE A 77 0.78 6.09 9.48
C PHE A 77 -0.35 7.07 9.77
N ASP A 78 -0.54 7.45 11.03
CA ASP A 78 -1.51 8.47 11.45
C ASP A 78 -0.94 9.89 11.46
N GLY A 79 0.33 10.05 11.08
CA GLY A 79 1.00 11.34 11.01
C GLY A 79 1.56 11.86 12.34
N ALA A 80 1.79 10.97 13.32
CA ALA A 80 2.50 11.28 14.57
C ALA A 80 4.00 11.58 14.38
#